data_AF-A0A9P9NBQ2-F1
#
_entry.id   AF-A0A9P9NBQ2-F1
#
_cell.length_a   1.000
_cell.length_b   1.000
_cell.length_c   1.000
_cell.angle_alpha   90.00
_cell.angle_beta   90.00
_cell.angle_gamma   90.00
#
_symmetry.space_group_name_H-M   'P 1'
#
loop_
_entity.id
_entity.type
_entity.pdbx_description
1 polymer ?
#
loop_
_entity_poly.entity_id
_entity_poly.type
_entity_poly.pdbx_seq_one_letter_code
_entity_poly.pdbx_strand_id
1 'polypeptide(L)'
;MATPIQIWDAYRTLNITNPTTKGLVCVGTTLHKKRCRWDIPEAREDRVRSILNEMETKAPRKAIPLLQHLAKLTLCVESHRDQVGSVVEKWTAAIEVAERIYARRRMLIEKNKDLKERLEEERGKTRILERALERLENSHRMGVHIFDRSGSMEKENPMMMWSKPVSWTSSAGTQNEDGSRHDSEQRTLNDDVEAARNNLEKEYGDFGWTTPCELEKTLFENEVKIGDMKLTQTALEERYESLEFKLHAELDIRHNLEAELMQITKDRNLIRKESADYKSSLHTATNTIEKIRFELQNAEATTNTLHDAKHQLEEKLAMKDQDVAELHGVKCEADDKIALLKRELSTSLLRISDEKSTSSELRQALTQTTTKLVIAQEQLRTTQHEISQLKTALEEEHMELVTTRGQSEEDFRNAIQKEKKLVDRIGVLMQQAELARTHPFSTLSVHLYQIVLGKAKSMMFWSSPDFSRGSTPSSVNDGTGNGTPESLGMDGRRLVARAIGDIAKWAGLGAGEPRSEAVQALIPPGVPSHIS
;
A
#
# COMPACT_ATOMS: atom_id res chain seq x y z
N MET A 1 13.75 8.89 -25.26
CA MET A 1 14.16 7.71 -26.08
C MET A 1 13.14 6.62 -25.83
N ALA A 2 12.56 6.03 -26.88
CA ALA A 2 11.61 4.94 -26.71
C ALA A 2 12.30 3.77 -26.01
N THR A 3 11.68 3.23 -24.96
CA THR A 3 12.20 2.04 -24.29
C THR A 3 12.16 0.88 -25.29
N PRO A 4 13.26 0.12 -25.45
CA PRO A 4 13.28 -1.02 -26.35
C PRO A 4 12.17 -2.01 -25.95
N ILE A 5 11.54 -2.63 -26.95
CA ILE A 5 10.44 -3.57 -26.73
C ILE A 5 10.97 -4.77 -25.92
N GLN A 6 10.53 -4.85 -24.66
CA GLN A 6 10.89 -5.94 -23.75
C GLN A 6 10.09 -7.19 -24.10
N ILE A 7 10.78 -8.24 -24.58
CA ILE A 7 10.15 -9.51 -24.97
C ILE A 7 9.88 -10.39 -23.74
N TRP A 8 10.81 -10.39 -22.80
CA TRP A 8 10.78 -11.11 -21.51
C TRP A 8 11.63 -10.36 -20.48
N ASP A 9 11.44 -10.66 -19.20
CA ASP A 9 12.13 -10.00 -18.09
C ASP A 9 13.38 -10.79 -17.67
N ALA A 10 14.54 -10.40 -18.21
CA ALA A 10 15.81 -11.09 -17.96
C ALA A 10 16.30 -10.84 -16.53
N TYR A 11 16.06 -9.65 -15.99
CA TYR A 11 16.44 -9.25 -14.64
C TYR A 11 15.82 -10.17 -13.58
N ARG A 12 14.49 -10.34 -13.67
CA ARG A 12 13.73 -11.17 -12.73
C ARG A 12 13.95 -12.66 -12.94
N THR A 13 14.03 -13.11 -14.19
CA THR A 13 14.22 -14.54 -14.50
C THR A 13 15.57 -15.05 -13.99
N LEU A 14 16.63 -14.26 -14.15
CA LEU A 14 17.98 -14.64 -13.71
C LEU A 14 18.27 -14.28 -12.24
N ASN A 15 17.40 -13.48 -11.62
CA ASN A 15 17.49 -13.01 -10.23
C ASN A 15 18.84 -12.33 -9.90
N ILE A 16 19.35 -11.54 -10.84
CA ILE A 16 20.65 -10.88 -10.73
C ILE A 16 20.50 -9.56 -9.97
N THR A 17 19.67 -8.67 -10.49
CA THR A 17 19.38 -7.35 -9.92
C THR A 17 18.00 -6.88 -10.40
N ASN A 18 17.51 -5.78 -9.87
CA ASN A 18 16.30 -5.10 -10.36
C ASN A 18 16.72 -3.93 -11.26
N PRO A 19 16.05 -3.67 -12.40
CA PRO A 19 16.36 -2.53 -13.27
C PRO A 19 16.36 -1.18 -12.54
N THR A 20 15.63 -1.03 -11.44
CA THR A 20 15.52 0.23 -10.69
C THR A 20 16.51 0.38 -9.54
N THR A 21 17.11 -0.72 -9.06
CA THR A 21 18.00 -0.68 -7.90
C THR A 21 19.43 -0.35 -8.33
N LYS A 22 20.04 0.63 -7.65
CA LYS A 22 21.49 0.89 -7.76
C LYS A 22 22.27 -0.16 -6.98
N GLY A 23 23.43 -0.53 -7.50
CA GLY A 23 24.29 -1.55 -6.91
C GLY A 23 23.97 -2.94 -7.43
N LEU A 24 25.01 -3.76 -7.56
CA LEU A 24 24.92 -5.15 -7.95
C LEU A 24 25.70 -6.00 -6.95
N VAL A 25 25.06 -7.01 -6.40
CA VAL A 25 25.69 -7.93 -5.45
C VAL A 25 26.05 -9.24 -6.16
N CYS A 26 27.22 -9.78 -5.82
CA CYS A 26 27.71 -11.06 -6.32
C CYS A 26 26.63 -12.16 -6.29
N VAL A 27 26.48 -12.88 -7.41
CA VAL A 27 25.48 -13.96 -7.54
C VAL A 27 25.99 -15.31 -7.01
N GLY A 28 27.29 -15.38 -6.67
CA GLY A 28 27.92 -16.57 -6.13
C GLY A 28 27.33 -16.97 -4.79
N THR A 29 27.41 -18.26 -4.48
CA THR A 29 26.96 -18.81 -3.20
C THR A 29 28.15 -19.17 -2.32
N THR A 30 28.10 -18.73 -1.07
CA THR A 30 29.11 -19.07 -0.05
C THR A 30 29.01 -20.54 0.35
N LEU A 31 29.99 -21.04 1.12
CA LEU A 31 29.99 -22.40 1.68
C LEU A 31 28.69 -22.73 2.47
N HIS A 32 28.04 -21.72 3.05
CA HIS A 32 26.77 -21.87 3.77
C HIS A 32 25.52 -21.78 2.86
N LYS A 33 25.68 -21.91 1.53
CA LYS A 33 24.61 -21.80 0.53
C LYS A 33 23.85 -20.47 0.58
N LYS A 34 24.45 -19.42 1.15
CA LYS A 34 23.90 -18.05 1.14
C LYS A 34 24.48 -17.28 -0.04
N ARG A 35 23.71 -16.33 -0.59
CA ARG A 35 24.22 -15.42 -1.63
C ARG A 35 25.35 -14.57 -1.05
N CYS A 36 26.44 -14.45 -1.79
CA CYS A 36 27.56 -13.58 -1.45
C CYS A 36 27.06 -12.14 -1.29
N ARG A 37 27.59 -11.38 -0.32
CA ARG A 37 27.24 -9.97 -0.08
C ARG A 37 28.25 -8.98 -0.66
N TRP A 38 29.16 -9.47 -1.51
CA TRP A 38 30.19 -8.62 -2.10
C TRP A 38 29.60 -7.74 -3.20
N ASP A 39 29.78 -6.44 -3.08
CA ASP A 39 29.34 -5.47 -4.08
C ASP A 39 30.25 -5.50 -5.31
N ILE A 40 29.63 -5.56 -6.49
CA ILE A 40 30.31 -5.55 -7.78
C ILE A 40 30.58 -4.09 -8.17
N PRO A 41 31.81 -3.75 -8.63
CA PRO A 41 32.12 -2.37 -9.03
C PRO A 41 31.19 -1.83 -10.13
N GLU A 42 30.85 -0.55 -10.04
CA GLU A 42 29.91 0.15 -10.95
C GLU A 42 30.27 -0.03 -12.43
N ALA A 43 31.56 0.00 -12.79
CA ALA A 43 32.01 -0.22 -14.16
C ALA A 43 31.62 -1.60 -14.75
N ARG A 44 31.41 -2.62 -13.90
CA ARG A 44 30.87 -3.92 -14.32
C ARG A 44 29.35 -3.95 -14.28
N GLU A 45 28.73 -3.22 -13.35
CA GLU A 45 27.29 -3.08 -13.23
C GLU A 45 26.65 -2.56 -14.53
N ASP A 46 27.23 -1.51 -15.13
CA ASP A 46 26.75 -0.97 -16.41
C ASP A 46 26.83 -1.99 -17.56
N ARG A 47 27.91 -2.78 -17.60
CA ARG A 47 28.07 -3.85 -18.59
C ARG A 47 27.06 -4.97 -18.37
N VAL A 48 26.81 -5.34 -17.12
CA VAL A 48 25.80 -6.34 -16.75
C VAL A 48 24.40 -5.87 -17.19
N ARG A 49 24.03 -4.62 -16.91
CA ARG A 49 22.76 -4.03 -17.37
C ARG A 49 22.67 -3.99 -18.88
N SER A 50 23.74 -3.62 -19.57
CA SER A 50 23.80 -3.60 -21.03
C SER A 50 23.53 -4.97 -21.63
N ILE A 51 24.16 -6.03 -21.11
CA ILE A 51 23.92 -7.42 -21.55
C ILE A 51 22.48 -7.84 -21.25
N LEU A 52 21.96 -7.56 -20.05
CA LEU A 52 20.59 -7.90 -19.69
C LEU A 52 19.58 -7.23 -20.62
N ASN A 53 19.76 -5.94 -20.90
CA ASN A 53 18.92 -5.21 -21.86
C ASN A 53 19.01 -5.84 -23.26
N GLU A 54 20.20 -6.24 -23.70
CA GLU A 54 20.38 -6.96 -24.98
C GLU A 54 19.61 -8.29 -24.98
N MET A 55 19.65 -9.05 -23.88
CA MET A 55 18.92 -10.32 -23.74
C MET A 55 17.40 -10.13 -23.84
N GLU A 56 16.85 -9.05 -23.28
CA GLU A 56 15.41 -8.75 -23.32
C GLU A 56 14.90 -8.39 -24.71
N THR A 57 15.77 -7.95 -25.62
CA THR A 57 15.43 -7.68 -27.03
C THR A 57 15.41 -8.94 -27.91
N LYS A 58 15.87 -10.09 -27.39
CA LYS A 58 15.97 -11.35 -28.12
C LYS A 58 15.08 -12.41 -27.47
N ALA A 59 14.74 -13.46 -28.22
CA ALA A 59 14.05 -14.62 -27.65
C ALA A 59 14.93 -15.29 -26.56
N PRO A 60 14.36 -15.80 -25.46
CA PRO A 60 15.12 -16.34 -24.33
C PRO A 60 16.20 -17.34 -24.75
N ARG A 61 15.89 -18.28 -25.65
CA ARG A 61 16.86 -19.26 -26.15
C ARG A 61 18.08 -18.66 -26.86
N LYS A 62 17.92 -17.52 -27.55
CA LYS A 62 19.04 -16.82 -28.23
C LYS A 62 19.97 -16.11 -27.24
N ALA A 63 19.56 -15.98 -25.99
CA ALA A 63 20.32 -15.29 -24.94
C ALA A 63 21.34 -16.22 -24.23
N ILE A 64 21.24 -17.54 -24.41
CA ILE A 64 22.12 -18.54 -23.78
C ILE A 64 23.63 -18.27 -23.99
N PRO A 65 24.11 -17.91 -25.18
CA PRO A 65 25.54 -17.64 -25.39
C PRO A 65 26.11 -16.49 -24.54
N LEU A 66 25.25 -15.55 -24.11
CA LEU A 66 25.65 -14.39 -23.30
C LEU A 66 25.82 -14.74 -21.82
N LEU A 67 25.26 -15.87 -21.35
CA LEU A 67 25.28 -16.25 -19.94
C LEU A 67 26.69 -16.41 -19.38
N GLN A 68 27.61 -16.98 -20.15
CA GLN A 68 28.98 -17.19 -19.69
C GLN A 68 29.71 -15.86 -19.44
N HIS A 69 29.46 -14.86 -20.29
CA HIS A 69 30.03 -13.53 -20.11
C HIS A 69 29.39 -12.81 -18.91
N LEU A 70 28.06 -12.91 -18.79
CA LEU A 70 27.28 -12.36 -17.69
C LEU A 70 27.71 -12.92 -16.33
N ALA A 71 27.93 -14.23 -16.23
CA ALA A 71 28.37 -14.90 -15.01
C ALA A 71 29.76 -14.41 -14.57
N LYS A 72 30.70 -14.25 -15.51
CA LYS A 72 32.04 -13.71 -15.21
C LYS A 72 32.02 -12.28 -14.66
N LEU A 73 31.06 -11.46 -15.10
CA LEU A 73 30.92 -10.07 -14.64
C LEU A 73 30.23 -9.95 -13.28
N THR A 74 29.31 -10.87 -12.96
CA THR A 74 28.47 -10.86 -11.76
C THR A 74 29.07 -11.62 -10.56
N LEU A 75 30.17 -12.35 -10.76
CA LEU A 75 30.88 -13.07 -9.70
C LEU A 75 32.09 -12.25 -9.20
N CYS A 76 32.31 -12.24 -7.89
CA CYS A 76 33.51 -11.62 -7.32
C CYS A 76 34.76 -12.43 -7.70
N VAL A 77 35.83 -11.70 -8.05
CA VAL A 77 37.06 -12.28 -8.62
C VAL A 77 37.79 -13.16 -7.60
N GLU A 78 37.71 -12.80 -6.32
CA GLU A 78 38.52 -13.40 -5.26
C GLU A 78 38.00 -14.76 -4.80
N SER A 79 36.67 -14.95 -4.70
CA SER A 79 36.11 -16.11 -3.99
C SER A 79 35.18 -16.99 -4.81
N HIS A 80 34.54 -16.49 -5.88
CA HIS A 80 33.51 -17.24 -6.60
C HIS A 80 33.79 -17.38 -8.10
N ARG A 81 35.03 -17.16 -8.55
CA ARG A 81 35.42 -17.26 -9.96
C ARG A 81 35.16 -18.65 -10.57
N ASP A 82 35.31 -19.70 -9.78
CA ASP A 82 35.13 -21.07 -10.24
C ASP A 82 33.65 -21.51 -10.31
N GLN A 83 32.72 -20.68 -9.81
CA GLN A 83 31.28 -20.96 -9.84
C GLN A 83 30.60 -20.56 -11.16
N VAL A 84 31.35 -20.06 -12.16
CA VAL A 84 30.81 -19.64 -13.46
C VAL A 84 29.98 -20.75 -14.12
N GLY A 85 30.49 -21.99 -14.15
CA GLY A 85 29.77 -23.12 -14.77
C GLY A 85 28.43 -23.41 -14.10
N SER A 86 28.43 -23.50 -12.77
CA SER A 86 27.22 -23.77 -11.98
C SER A 86 26.16 -22.67 -12.11
N VAL A 87 26.58 -21.40 -12.13
CA VAL A 87 25.67 -20.26 -12.32
C VAL A 87 25.06 -20.27 -13.73
N VAL A 88 25.88 -20.54 -14.76
CA VAL A 88 25.41 -20.66 -16.15
C VAL A 88 24.42 -21.80 -16.31
N GLU A 89 24.67 -22.97 -15.72
CA GLU A 89 23.75 -24.11 -15.74
C GLU A 89 22.40 -23.73 -15.12
N LYS A 90 22.41 -23.13 -13.93
CA LYS A 90 21.19 -22.67 -13.23
C LYS A 90 20.41 -21.66 -14.07
N TRP A 91 21.10 -20.70 -14.69
CA TRP A 91 20.47 -19.71 -15.55
C TRP A 91 19.97 -20.29 -16.87
N THR A 92 20.65 -21.28 -17.41
CA THR A 92 20.19 -22.00 -18.61
C THR A 92 18.85 -22.69 -18.33
N ALA A 93 18.73 -23.39 -17.19
CA ALA A 93 17.47 -23.98 -16.76
C ALA A 93 16.35 -22.91 -16.57
N ALA A 94 16.68 -21.75 -16.01
CA ALA A 94 15.74 -20.64 -15.87
C ALA A 94 15.29 -20.09 -17.24
N ILE A 95 16.21 -19.97 -18.21
CA ILE A 95 15.91 -19.56 -19.58
C ILE A 95 15.01 -20.57 -20.29
N GLU A 96 15.20 -21.88 -20.08
CA GLU A 96 14.32 -22.91 -20.66
C GLU A 96 12.88 -22.79 -20.13
N VAL A 97 12.71 -22.46 -18.85
CA VAL A 97 11.38 -22.15 -18.28
C VAL A 97 10.81 -20.89 -18.95
N ALA A 98 11.60 -19.83 -19.06
CA ALA A 98 11.16 -18.59 -19.72
C ALA A 98 10.82 -18.80 -21.21
N GLU A 99 11.55 -19.65 -21.92
CA GLU A 99 11.29 -20.01 -23.31
C GLU A 99 9.94 -20.73 -23.45
N ARG A 100 9.61 -21.66 -22.54
CA ARG A 100 8.29 -22.31 -22.52
C ARG A 100 7.16 -21.30 -22.30
N ILE A 101 7.34 -20.35 -21.38
CA ILE A 101 6.37 -19.28 -21.14
C ILE A 101 6.23 -18.38 -22.37
N TYR A 102 7.34 -18.00 -22.98
CA TYR A 102 7.39 -17.16 -24.17
C TYR A 102 6.72 -17.85 -25.38
N ALA A 103 7.03 -19.12 -25.64
CA ALA A 103 6.41 -19.91 -26.69
C ALA A 103 4.89 -20.06 -26.48
N ARG A 104 4.47 -20.34 -25.23
CA ARG A 104 3.04 -20.38 -24.87
C ARG A 104 2.36 -19.04 -25.11
N ARG A 105 2.97 -17.93 -24.69
CA ARG A 105 2.44 -16.56 -24.92
C ARG A 105 2.30 -16.26 -26.41
N ARG A 106 3.31 -16.60 -27.22
CA ARG A 106 3.26 -16.41 -28.68
C ARG A 106 2.12 -17.22 -29.30
N MET A 107 1.97 -18.49 -28.93
CA MET A 107 0.86 -19.34 -29.38
C MET A 107 -0.50 -18.75 -28.99
N LEU A 108 -0.64 -18.22 -27.78
CA LEU A 108 -1.88 -17.58 -27.33
C LEU A 108 -2.18 -16.30 -28.11
N ILE A 109 -1.17 -15.49 -28.45
CA ILE A 109 -1.34 -14.30 -29.29
C ILE A 109 -1.86 -14.70 -30.68
N GLU A 110 -1.26 -15.74 -31.30
CA GLU A 110 -1.70 -16.22 -32.61
C GLU A 110 -3.12 -16.78 -32.56
N LYS A 111 -3.44 -17.60 -31.56
CA LYS A 111 -4.82 -18.09 -31.35
C LYS A 111 -5.81 -16.96 -31.12
N ASN A 112 -5.44 -15.92 -30.36
CA ASN A 112 -6.31 -14.76 -30.14
C ASN A 112 -6.55 -13.99 -31.43
N LYS A 113 -5.54 -13.89 -32.30
CA LYS A 113 -5.67 -13.32 -33.63
C LYS A 113 -6.63 -14.13 -34.51
N ASP A 114 -6.45 -15.45 -34.62
CA ASP A 114 -7.37 -16.35 -35.36
C ASP A 114 -8.81 -16.25 -34.81
N LEU A 115 -8.98 -16.26 -33.49
CA LEU A 115 -10.30 -16.10 -32.87
C LEU A 115 -10.95 -14.76 -33.18
N LYS A 116 -10.17 -13.67 -33.25
CA LYS A 116 -10.67 -12.35 -33.66
C LYS A 116 -11.09 -12.30 -35.12
N GLU A 117 -10.31 -12.93 -36.00
CA GLU A 117 -10.65 -13.05 -37.43
C GLU A 117 -11.95 -13.85 -37.62
N ARG A 118 -12.10 -15.00 -36.96
CA ARG A 118 -13.34 -15.79 -36.96
C ARG A 118 -14.53 -15.03 -36.37
N LEU A 119 -14.32 -14.29 -35.29
CA LEU A 119 -15.38 -13.49 -34.68
C LEU A 119 -15.88 -12.41 -35.64
N GLU A 120 -14.98 -11.75 -36.39
CA GLU A 120 -15.39 -10.75 -37.37
C GLU A 120 -16.04 -11.38 -38.61
N GLU A 121 -15.62 -12.59 -39.01
CA GLU A 121 -16.30 -13.37 -40.05
C GLU A 121 -17.74 -13.71 -39.66
N GLU A 122 -17.96 -14.22 -38.45
CA GLU A 122 -19.31 -14.52 -37.94
C GLU A 122 -20.18 -13.27 -37.82
N ARG A 123 -19.61 -12.15 -37.33
CA ARG A 123 -20.30 -10.85 -37.36
C ARG A 123 -20.68 -10.43 -38.78
N GLY A 124 -19.83 -10.69 -39.76
CA GLY A 124 -20.13 -10.48 -41.18
C GLY A 124 -21.33 -11.30 -41.65
N LYS A 125 -21.37 -12.60 -41.30
CA LYS A 125 -22.51 -13.50 -41.61
C LYS A 125 -23.81 -13.02 -40.96
N THR A 126 -23.77 -12.62 -39.68
CA THR A 126 -24.93 -12.05 -38.98
C THR A 126 -25.46 -10.81 -39.69
N ARG A 127 -24.60 -9.86 -40.08
CA ARG A 127 -25.02 -8.66 -40.85
C ARG A 127 -25.64 -8.99 -42.22
N ILE A 128 -25.25 -10.11 -42.84
CA ILE A 128 -25.87 -10.58 -44.10
C ILE A 128 -27.26 -11.14 -43.84
N LEU A 129 -27.39 -11.97 -42.79
CA LEU A 129 -28.67 -12.56 -42.38
C LEU A 129 -29.67 -11.49 -41.93
N GLU A 130 -29.25 -10.51 -41.15
CA GLU A 130 -30.08 -9.35 -40.75
C GLU A 130 -30.62 -8.61 -41.97
N ARG A 131 -29.77 -8.31 -42.96
CA ARG A 131 -30.21 -7.69 -44.23
C ARG A 131 -31.13 -8.59 -45.06
N ALA A 132 -31.02 -9.91 -44.94
CA ALA A 132 -31.93 -10.84 -45.60
C ALA A 132 -33.30 -10.86 -44.92
N LEU A 133 -33.33 -10.86 -43.58
CA LEU A 133 -34.55 -10.75 -42.79
C LEU A 133 -35.26 -9.43 -43.05
N GLU A 134 -34.55 -8.30 -43.06
CA GLU A 134 -35.14 -6.99 -43.37
C GLU A 134 -35.74 -6.93 -44.78
N ARG A 135 -35.11 -7.58 -45.77
CA ARG A 135 -35.68 -7.73 -47.12
C ARG A 135 -36.95 -8.57 -47.14
N LEU A 136 -36.98 -9.68 -46.39
CA LEU A 136 -38.17 -10.53 -46.27
C LEU A 136 -39.31 -9.79 -45.57
N GLU A 137 -39.01 -9.05 -44.50
CA GLU A 137 -39.97 -8.27 -43.74
C GLU A 137 -40.55 -7.13 -44.60
N ASN A 138 -39.70 -6.39 -45.32
CA ASN A 138 -40.15 -5.36 -46.27
C ASN A 138 -40.98 -5.95 -47.42
N SER A 139 -40.60 -7.13 -47.95
CA SER A 139 -41.39 -7.83 -48.95
C SER A 139 -42.76 -8.25 -48.41
N HIS A 140 -42.82 -8.73 -47.16
CA HIS A 140 -44.08 -9.09 -46.52
C HIS A 140 -44.96 -7.85 -46.32
N ARG A 141 -44.40 -6.74 -45.85
CA ARG A 141 -45.10 -5.46 -45.68
C ARG A 141 -45.66 -4.90 -46.99
N MET A 142 -44.92 -5.03 -48.09
CA MET A 142 -45.39 -4.65 -49.42
C MET A 142 -46.48 -5.59 -49.96
N GLY A 143 -46.37 -6.90 -49.69
CA GLY A 143 -47.37 -7.90 -50.10
C GLY A 143 -48.73 -7.75 -49.40
N VAL A 144 -48.72 -7.39 -48.12
CA VAL A 144 -49.96 -7.13 -47.34
C VAL A 144 -50.73 -5.93 -47.89
N HIS A 145 -50.04 -4.90 -48.39
CA HIS A 145 -50.69 -3.75 -49.04
C HIS A 145 -51.33 -4.06 -50.41
N ILE A 146 -50.91 -5.13 -51.09
CA ILE A 146 -51.53 -5.56 -52.36
C ILE A 146 -52.80 -6.37 -52.09
N PHE A 147 -52.85 -7.12 -50.97
CA PHE A 147 -54.01 -7.92 -50.61
C PHE A 147 -55.16 -7.10 -50.01
N ASP A 148 -54.87 -6.04 -49.24
CA ASP A 148 -55.90 -5.17 -48.66
C ASP A 148 -56.61 -4.22 -49.65
N ARG A 149 -56.10 -4.09 -50.89
CA ARG A 149 -56.80 -3.35 -51.96
C ARG A 149 -57.70 -4.23 -52.84
N SER A 150 -57.72 -5.54 -52.58
CA SER A 150 -58.47 -6.54 -53.35
C SER A 150 -59.68 -7.11 -52.58
N GLY A 151 -59.87 -6.71 -51.32
CA GLY A 151 -61.00 -7.14 -50.48
C GLY A 151 -62.28 -6.33 -50.75
N SER A 152 -62.84 -6.44 -51.95
CA SER A 152 -64.22 -6.01 -52.23
C SER A 152 -64.93 -6.88 -53.27
N MET A 153 -64.63 -8.18 -53.36
CA MET A 153 -65.53 -9.11 -54.07
C MET A 153 -65.56 -10.48 -53.39
N GLU A 154 -66.78 -11.00 -53.26
CA GLU A 154 -67.16 -12.41 -53.06
C GLU A 154 -66.84 -13.00 -51.66
N LYS A 155 -67.78 -13.19 -50.73
CA LYS A 155 -69.02 -13.98 -50.81
C LYS A 155 -68.86 -15.22 -51.70
N GLU A 156 -68.39 -16.32 -51.14
CA GLU A 156 -69.14 -17.60 -51.07
C GLU A 156 -68.34 -18.71 -50.36
N ASN A 157 -69.09 -19.49 -49.59
CA ASN A 157 -68.75 -20.76 -48.93
C ASN A 157 -68.44 -21.85 -50.02
N PRO A 158 -67.99 -23.12 -49.76
CA PRO A 158 -68.13 -23.85 -48.51
C PRO A 158 -67.03 -24.89 -48.13
N MET A 159 -67.06 -25.32 -46.86
CA MET A 159 -67.06 -26.74 -46.45
C MET A 159 -66.14 -27.72 -47.23
N MET A 160 -64.98 -28.05 -46.66
CA MET A 160 -64.35 -29.35 -46.89
C MET A 160 -63.79 -29.95 -45.59
N MET A 161 -64.33 -31.13 -45.30
CA MET A 161 -63.98 -32.01 -44.19
C MET A 161 -62.51 -32.43 -44.28
N TRP A 162 -61.78 -32.26 -43.18
CA TRP A 162 -60.50 -32.94 -43.00
C TRP A 162 -60.77 -34.36 -42.50
N SER A 163 -60.51 -35.33 -43.37
CA SER A 163 -60.52 -36.75 -43.04
C SER A 163 -59.30 -37.13 -42.18
N LYS A 164 -59.54 -38.04 -41.24
CA LYS A 164 -58.62 -38.58 -40.24
C LYS A 164 -57.40 -39.30 -40.87
N PRO A 165 -56.25 -39.33 -40.19
CA PRO A 165 -55.11 -40.14 -40.61
C PRO A 165 -55.36 -41.65 -40.35
N VAL A 166 -55.06 -42.44 -41.37
CA VAL A 166 -55.11 -43.91 -41.40
C VAL A 166 -54.03 -44.48 -40.47
N SER A 167 -54.43 -45.27 -39.49
CA SER A 167 -53.53 -46.08 -38.66
C SER A 167 -53.03 -47.28 -39.46
N TRP A 168 -51.73 -47.31 -39.76
CA TRP A 168 -51.02 -48.50 -40.22
C TRP A 168 -50.43 -49.21 -38.99
N THR A 169 -51.04 -50.31 -38.57
CA THR A 169 -50.41 -51.28 -37.66
C THR A 169 -49.62 -52.30 -38.46
N SER A 170 -48.37 -52.44 -38.06
CA SER A 170 -47.41 -53.44 -38.50
C SER A 170 -48.01 -54.85 -38.55
N SER A 171 -47.94 -55.49 -39.72
CA SER A 171 -47.98 -56.94 -39.85
C SER A 171 -46.60 -57.42 -40.31
N ALA A 172 -45.86 -58.01 -39.38
CA ALA A 172 -44.70 -58.84 -39.63
C ALA A 172 -44.87 -60.08 -38.73
N GLY A 173 -44.96 -61.25 -39.36
CA GLY A 173 -45.23 -62.52 -38.68
C GLY A 173 -45.43 -63.64 -39.68
N THR A 174 -44.35 -63.99 -40.35
CA THR A 174 -44.11 -65.19 -41.18
C THR A 174 -44.37 -66.48 -40.41
N GLN A 175 -45.00 -67.47 -41.06
CA GLN A 175 -44.67 -68.91 -41.10
C GLN A 175 -45.79 -69.62 -41.88
N ASN A 176 -45.50 -70.09 -43.10
CA ASN A 176 -45.23 -71.49 -43.42
C ASN A 176 -46.36 -72.44 -43.00
N GLU A 177 -47.12 -72.90 -43.99
CA GLU A 177 -47.65 -74.26 -44.20
C GLU A 177 -48.56 -74.16 -45.44
N ASP A 178 -48.25 -74.77 -46.58
CA ASP A 178 -48.22 -76.21 -46.89
C ASP A 178 -49.39 -76.53 -47.84
N GLY A 179 -49.08 -77.30 -48.87
CA GLY A 179 -49.99 -78.23 -49.51
C GLY A 179 -51.26 -77.75 -50.24
N SER A 180 -51.24 -78.01 -51.55
CA SER A 180 -52.35 -78.69 -52.24
C SER A 180 -53.56 -77.87 -52.68
N ARG A 181 -53.58 -77.48 -53.97
CA ARG A 181 -54.72 -77.68 -54.88
C ARG A 181 -54.38 -77.23 -56.30
N HIS A 182 -53.72 -78.13 -57.03
CA HIS A 182 -53.76 -78.17 -58.48
C HIS A 182 -54.15 -79.61 -58.81
N ASP A 183 -55.46 -79.85 -59.02
CA ASP A 183 -55.99 -81.09 -59.59
C ASP A 183 -57.53 -80.98 -59.70
N SER A 184 -58.04 -80.39 -60.78
CA SER A 184 -59.44 -80.61 -61.20
C SER A 184 -59.79 -80.28 -62.66
N GLU A 185 -58.83 -79.95 -63.54
CA GLU A 185 -59.15 -79.53 -64.93
C GLU A 185 -58.49 -80.39 -66.01
N GLN A 186 -58.06 -81.60 -65.69
CA GLN A 186 -57.42 -82.52 -66.66
C GLN A 186 -58.19 -83.84 -66.87
N ARG A 187 -59.47 -83.90 -66.47
CA ARG A 187 -60.36 -85.04 -66.72
C ARG A 187 -61.52 -84.78 -67.69
N THR A 188 -61.76 -83.54 -68.10
CA THR A 188 -62.86 -83.22 -69.04
C THR A 188 -62.44 -83.21 -70.51
N LEU A 189 -61.14 -83.11 -70.81
CA LEU A 189 -60.68 -83.10 -72.21
C LEU A 189 -60.56 -84.52 -72.83
N ASN A 190 -60.38 -85.56 -72.02
CA ASN A 190 -60.29 -86.94 -72.52
C ASN A 190 -61.67 -87.53 -72.82
N ASP A 191 -62.69 -87.16 -72.03
CA ASP A 191 -64.06 -87.61 -72.22
C ASP A 191 -64.68 -87.00 -73.51
N ASP A 192 -64.32 -85.76 -73.86
CA ASP A 192 -64.78 -85.10 -75.09
C ASP A 192 -64.12 -85.66 -76.37
N VAL A 193 -62.86 -86.12 -76.28
CA VAL A 193 -62.14 -86.76 -77.40
C VAL A 193 -62.69 -88.17 -77.68
N GLU A 194 -63.09 -88.91 -76.65
CA GLU A 194 -63.66 -90.25 -76.80
C GLU A 194 -65.13 -90.21 -77.27
N ALA A 195 -65.89 -89.16 -76.89
CA ALA A 195 -67.22 -88.87 -77.43
C ALA A 195 -67.19 -88.46 -78.92
N ALA A 196 -66.20 -87.66 -79.34
CA ALA A 196 -66.00 -87.31 -80.74
C ALA A 196 -65.62 -88.53 -81.61
N ARG A 197 -64.81 -89.44 -81.06
CA ARG A 197 -64.41 -90.69 -81.74
C ARG A 197 -65.59 -91.63 -81.99
N ASN A 198 -66.51 -91.76 -81.03
CA ASN A 198 -67.71 -92.60 -81.16
C ASN A 198 -68.78 -92.00 -82.10
N ASN A 199 -68.81 -90.68 -82.28
CA ASN A 199 -69.71 -90.04 -83.24
C ASN A 199 -69.23 -90.19 -84.68
N LEU A 200 -67.91 -90.20 -84.92
CA LEU A 200 -67.34 -90.42 -86.26
C LEU A 200 -67.57 -91.84 -86.78
N GLU A 201 -67.61 -92.86 -85.91
CA GLU A 201 -67.90 -94.25 -86.31
C GLU A 201 -69.37 -94.48 -86.70
N LYS A 202 -70.29 -93.59 -86.30
CA LYS A 202 -71.72 -93.64 -86.64
C LYS A 202 -72.07 -92.94 -87.96
N GLU A 203 -71.30 -91.94 -88.39
CA GLU A 203 -71.56 -91.21 -89.65
C GLU A 203 -70.98 -91.91 -90.90
N TYR A 204 -70.11 -92.91 -90.76
CA TYR A 204 -69.54 -93.64 -91.90
C TYR A 204 -70.41 -94.79 -92.44
N GLY A 205 -71.60 -95.01 -91.88
CA GLY A 205 -72.50 -96.10 -92.28
C GLY A 205 -73.50 -95.79 -93.41
N ASP A 206 -73.60 -94.53 -93.87
CA ASP A 206 -74.64 -94.09 -94.82
C ASP A 206 -74.07 -93.22 -95.95
N PHE A 207 -72.94 -93.64 -96.53
CA PHE A 207 -72.34 -92.98 -97.69
C PHE A 207 -73.01 -93.48 -98.98
N GLY A 208 -74.16 -92.89 -99.29
CA GLY A 208 -74.82 -93.03 -100.59
C GLY A 208 -73.88 -92.56 -101.71
N TRP A 209 -73.76 -93.38 -102.76
CA TRP A 209 -72.95 -93.11 -103.94
C TRP A 209 -73.42 -91.82 -104.63
N THR A 210 -72.76 -90.70 -104.33
CA THR A 210 -72.89 -89.46 -105.09
C THR A 210 -72.23 -89.62 -106.45
N THR A 211 -72.85 -88.99 -107.44
CA THR A 211 -72.48 -89.16 -108.85
C THR A 211 -71.16 -88.45 -109.17
N PRO A 212 -70.38 -88.87 -110.19
CA PRO A 212 -69.05 -88.32 -110.50
C PRO A 212 -69.00 -86.79 -110.70
N CYS A 213 -70.11 -86.15 -111.11
CA CYS A 213 -70.23 -84.69 -111.21
C CYS A 213 -70.31 -83.97 -109.85
N GLU A 214 -70.82 -84.62 -108.81
CA GLU A 214 -70.88 -84.05 -107.45
C GLU A 214 -69.54 -84.20 -106.73
N LEU A 215 -68.73 -85.20 -107.08
CA LEU A 215 -67.40 -85.42 -106.50
C LEU A 215 -66.38 -84.36 -106.95
N GLU A 216 -66.38 -83.97 -108.23
CA GLU A 216 -65.50 -82.91 -108.73
C GLU A 216 -65.89 -81.54 -108.17
N LYS A 217 -67.21 -81.27 -108.03
CA LYS A 217 -67.70 -80.05 -107.41
C LYS A 217 -67.32 -79.96 -105.93
N THR A 218 -67.46 -81.06 -105.19
CA THR A 218 -67.06 -81.12 -103.77
C THR A 218 -65.55 -81.10 -103.60
N LEU A 219 -64.75 -81.69 -104.50
CA LEU A 219 -63.29 -81.58 -104.49
C LEU A 219 -62.83 -80.15 -104.74
N PHE A 220 -63.38 -79.46 -105.73
CA PHE A 220 -63.06 -78.05 -106.00
C PHE A 220 -63.50 -77.13 -104.85
N GLU A 221 -64.72 -77.32 -104.32
CA GLU A 221 -65.19 -76.60 -103.13
C GLU A 221 -64.29 -76.89 -101.91
N ASN A 222 -63.76 -78.10 -101.77
CA ASN A 222 -62.82 -78.46 -100.72
C ASN A 222 -61.43 -77.87 -100.95
N GLU A 223 -60.92 -77.78 -102.18
CA GLU A 223 -59.66 -77.10 -102.48
C GLU A 223 -59.74 -75.59 -102.19
N VAL A 224 -60.85 -74.95 -102.54
CA VAL A 224 -61.13 -73.55 -102.18
C VAL A 224 -61.19 -73.40 -100.65
N LYS A 225 -61.91 -74.28 -99.95
CA LYS A 225 -61.95 -74.29 -98.48
C LYS A 225 -60.58 -74.53 -97.86
N ILE A 226 -59.75 -75.41 -98.43
CA ILE A 226 -58.38 -75.65 -97.96
C ILE A 226 -57.52 -74.40 -98.18
N GLY A 227 -57.70 -73.69 -99.29
CA GLY A 227 -57.07 -72.40 -99.56
C GLY A 227 -57.46 -71.34 -98.51
N ASP A 228 -58.75 -71.18 -98.25
CA ASP A 228 -59.28 -70.26 -97.23
C ASP A 228 -58.83 -70.65 -95.82
N MET A 229 -58.79 -71.95 -95.51
CA MET A 229 -58.25 -72.47 -94.26
C MET A 229 -56.75 -72.17 -94.11
N LYS A 230 -55.96 -72.29 -95.17
CA LYS A 230 -54.53 -71.91 -95.13
C LYS A 230 -54.34 -70.42 -94.92
N LEU A 231 -55.14 -69.58 -95.57
CA LEU A 231 -55.10 -68.12 -95.38
C LEU A 231 -55.50 -67.71 -93.97
N THR A 232 -56.54 -68.34 -93.42
CA THR A 232 -56.96 -68.11 -92.03
C THR A 232 -55.94 -68.66 -91.04
N GLN A 233 -55.29 -69.79 -91.34
CA GLN A 233 -54.19 -70.32 -90.55
C GLN A 233 -53.00 -69.34 -90.53
N THR A 234 -52.54 -68.87 -91.69
CA THR A 234 -51.43 -67.90 -91.74
C THR A 234 -51.79 -66.60 -91.02
N ALA A 235 -53.03 -66.11 -91.14
CA ALA A 235 -53.48 -64.92 -90.42
C ALA A 235 -53.56 -65.14 -88.90
N LEU A 236 -53.85 -66.37 -88.45
CA LEU A 236 -53.81 -66.74 -87.03
C LEU A 236 -52.38 -66.85 -86.52
N GLU A 237 -51.47 -67.43 -87.30
CA GLU A 237 -50.03 -67.51 -86.99
C GLU A 237 -49.42 -66.10 -86.84
N GLU A 238 -49.67 -65.19 -87.80
CA GLU A 238 -49.21 -63.78 -87.69
C GLU A 238 -49.78 -63.07 -86.45
N ARG A 239 -51.05 -63.33 -86.11
CA ARG A 239 -51.65 -62.78 -84.87
C ARG A 239 -51.02 -63.38 -83.62
N TYR A 240 -50.71 -64.67 -83.63
CA TYR A 240 -50.05 -65.36 -82.54
C TYR A 240 -48.65 -64.81 -82.32
N GLU A 241 -47.84 -64.69 -83.38
CA GLU A 241 -46.51 -64.07 -83.32
C GLU A 241 -46.57 -62.62 -82.82
N SER A 242 -47.56 -61.83 -83.28
CA SER A 242 -47.76 -60.46 -82.79
C SER A 242 -48.11 -60.41 -81.30
N LEU A 243 -48.95 -61.35 -80.82
CA LEU A 243 -49.31 -61.46 -79.41
C LEU A 243 -48.12 -61.94 -78.57
N GLU A 244 -47.34 -62.89 -79.08
CA GLU A 244 -46.13 -63.38 -78.42
C GLU A 244 -45.09 -62.26 -78.27
N PHE A 245 -44.86 -61.47 -79.32
CA PHE A 245 -43.98 -60.31 -79.26
C PHE A 245 -44.46 -59.28 -78.23
N LYS A 246 -45.76 -58.97 -78.21
CA LYS A 246 -46.35 -58.05 -77.21
C LYS A 246 -46.19 -58.59 -75.79
N LEU A 247 -46.42 -59.89 -75.59
CA LEU A 247 -46.27 -60.53 -74.28
C LEU A 247 -44.82 -60.44 -73.79
N HIS A 248 -43.84 -60.71 -74.66
CA HIS A 248 -42.43 -60.59 -74.31
C HIS A 248 -42.04 -59.13 -73.99
N ALA A 249 -42.50 -58.16 -74.78
CA ALA A 249 -42.26 -56.74 -74.49
C ALA A 249 -42.85 -56.31 -73.13
N GLU A 250 -44.06 -56.76 -72.80
CA GLU A 250 -44.69 -56.50 -71.49
C GLU A 250 -43.95 -57.20 -70.35
N LEU A 251 -43.45 -58.42 -70.55
CA LEU A 251 -42.63 -59.12 -69.56
C LEU A 251 -41.31 -58.37 -69.33
N ASP A 252 -40.65 -57.87 -70.36
CA ASP A 252 -39.41 -57.08 -70.23
C ASP A 252 -39.66 -55.77 -69.47
N ILE A 253 -40.77 -55.08 -69.77
CA ILE A 253 -41.19 -53.89 -69.01
C ILE A 253 -41.43 -54.25 -67.54
N ARG A 254 -42.11 -55.37 -67.26
CA ARG A 254 -42.37 -55.82 -65.88
C ARG A 254 -41.07 -56.09 -65.13
N HIS A 255 -40.11 -56.80 -65.73
CA HIS A 255 -38.81 -57.07 -65.10
C HIS A 255 -38.03 -55.78 -64.83
N ASN A 256 -38.07 -54.80 -65.74
CA ASN A 256 -37.45 -53.50 -65.52
C ASN A 256 -38.11 -52.74 -64.36
N LEU A 257 -39.44 -52.71 -64.30
CA LEU A 257 -40.17 -52.09 -63.19
C LEU A 257 -39.92 -52.80 -61.86
N GLU A 258 -39.82 -54.13 -61.84
CA GLU A 258 -39.45 -54.90 -60.65
C GLU A 258 -38.03 -54.54 -60.16
N ALA A 259 -37.08 -54.38 -61.08
CA ALA A 259 -35.72 -53.94 -60.76
C ALA A 259 -35.69 -52.50 -60.20
N GLU A 260 -36.43 -51.58 -60.81
CA GLU A 260 -36.58 -50.20 -60.32
C GLU A 260 -37.23 -50.16 -58.93
N LEU A 261 -38.28 -50.94 -58.69
CA LEU A 261 -38.92 -51.05 -57.37
C LEU A 261 -37.97 -51.60 -56.31
N MET A 262 -37.13 -52.58 -56.66
CA MET A 262 -36.10 -53.11 -55.76
C MET A 262 -35.06 -52.03 -55.43
N GLN A 263 -34.62 -51.26 -56.43
CA GLN A 263 -33.66 -50.17 -56.24
C GLN A 263 -34.24 -49.03 -55.38
N ILE A 264 -35.47 -48.59 -55.65
CA ILE A 264 -36.20 -47.59 -54.82
C ILE A 264 -36.36 -48.10 -53.38
N THR A 265 -36.64 -49.38 -53.19
CA THR A 265 -36.76 -49.97 -51.84
C THR A 265 -35.43 -49.96 -51.09
N LYS A 266 -34.33 -50.27 -51.80
CA LYS A 266 -32.97 -50.19 -51.25
C LYS A 266 -32.61 -48.76 -50.84
N ASP A 267 -32.89 -47.78 -51.70
CA ASP A 267 -32.60 -46.37 -51.44
C ASP A 267 -33.46 -45.82 -50.31
N ARG A 268 -34.74 -46.18 -50.24
CA ARG A 268 -35.62 -45.84 -49.11
C ARG A 268 -35.07 -46.38 -47.78
N ASN A 269 -34.56 -47.61 -47.77
CA ASN A 269 -33.98 -48.20 -46.56
C ASN A 269 -32.67 -47.51 -46.16
N LEU A 270 -31.85 -47.10 -47.13
CA LEU A 270 -30.63 -46.32 -46.88
C LEU A 270 -30.98 -44.95 -46.26
N ILE A 271 -31.91 -44.21 -46.85
CA ILE A 271 -32.39 -42.92 -46.33
C ILE A 271 -32.95 -43.08 -44.91
N ARG A 272 -33.69 -44.17 -44.64
CA ARG A 272 -34.24 -44.44 -43.30
C ARG A 272 -33.12 -44.69 -42.28
N LYS A 273 -32.05 -45.39 -42.68
CA LYS A 273 -30.88 -45.60 -41.82
C LYS A 273 -30.16 -44.28 -41.54
N GLU A 274 -29.85 -43.50 -42.57
CA GLU A 274 -29.22 -42.19 -42.42
C GLU A 274 -30.06 -41.24 -41.54
N SER A 275 -31.39 -41.24 -41.71
CA SER A 275 -32.31 -40.48 -40.87
C SER A 275 -32.24 -40.88 -39.39
N ALA A 276 -32.11 -42.19 -39.10
CA ALA A 276 -31.94 -42.67 -37.72
C ALA A 276 -30.58 -42.24 -37.14
N ASP A 277 -29.51 -42.31 -37.93
CA ASP A 277 -28.17 -41.89 -37.53
C ASP A 277 -28.13 -40.38 -37.24
N TYR A 278 -28.74 -39.54 -38.10
CA TYR A 278 -28.88 -38.10 -37.84
C TYR A 278 -29.71 -37.80 -36.60
N LYS A 279 -30.80 -38.54 -36.36
CA LYS A 279 -31.62 -38.39 -35.16
C LYS A 279 -30.82 -38.74 -33.89
N SER A 280 -30.01 -39.79 -33.94
CA SER A 280 -29.10 -40.16 -32.85
C SER A 280 -28.06 -39.06 -32.61
N SER A 281 -27.41 -38.57 -33.66
CA SER A 281 -26.44 -37.47 -33.58
C SER A 281 -27.06 -36.19 -33.02
N LEU A 282 -28.29 -35.85 -33.42
CA LEU A 282 -29.02 -34.68 -32.91
C LEU A 282 -29.28 -34.83 -31.40
N HIS A 283 -29.69 -36.01 -30.94
CA HIS A 283 -29.90 -36.25 -29.52
C HIS A 283 -28.60 -36.11 -28.71
N THR A 284 -27.49 -36.66 -29.20
CA THR A 284 -26.17 -36.47 -28.56
C THR A 284 -25.75 -35.00 -28.50
N ALA A 285 -25.99 -34.24 -29.58
CA ALA A 285 -25.72 -32.82 -29.61
C ALA A 285 -26.58 -32.04 -28.59
N THR A 286 -27.89 -32.34 -28.51
CA THR A 286 -28.79 -31.73 -27.52
C THR A 286 -28.32 -32.00 -26.09
N ASN A 287 -27.98 -33.24 -25.75
CA ASN A 287 -27.47 -33.58 -24.42
C ASN A 287 -26.16 -32.85 -24.08
N THR A 288 -25.30 -32.64 -25.09
CA THR A 288 -24.05 -31.89 -24.93
C THR A 288 -24.33 -30.40 -24.68
N ILE A 289 -25.30 -29.81 -25.39
CA ILE A 289 -25.73 -28.42 -25.19
C ILE A 289 -26.30 -28.23 -23.78
N GLU A 290 -27.13 -29.16 -23.30
CA GLU A 290 -27.69 -29.11 -21.93
C GLU A 290 -26.60 -29.20 -20.87
N LYS A 291 -25.61 -30.07 -21.06
CA LYS A 291 -24.44 -30.17 -20.17
C LYS A 291 -23.65 -28.84 -20.13
N ILE A 292 -23.37 -28.25 -21.29
CA ILE A 292 -22.65 -26.97 -21.38
C ILE A 292 -23.46 -25.85 -20.71
N ARG A 293 -24.78 -25.82 -20.89
CA ARG A 293 -25.66 -24.84 -20.25
C ARG A 293 -25.61 -24.96 -18.73
N PHE A 294 -25.61 -26.18 -18.19
CA PHE A 294 -25.48 -26.42 -16.76
C PHE A 294 -24.11 -25.97 -16.22
N GLU A 295 -23.02 -26.28 -16.94
CA GLU A 295 -21.67 -25.83 -16.57
C GLU A 295 -21.56 -24.29 -16.59
N LEU A 296 -22.18 -23.63 -17.58
CA LEU A 296 -22.22 -22.17 -17.67
C LEU A 296 -22.97 -21.55 -16.50
N GLN A 297 -24.14 -22.08 -16.13
CA GLN A 297 -24.92 -21.60 -14.98
C GLN A 297 -24.14 -21.75 -13.67
N ASN A 298 -23.40 -22.85 -13.49
CA ASN A 298 -22.52 -23.02 -12.34
C ASN A 298 -21.37 -22.01 -12.34
N ALA A 299 -20.75 -21.75 -13.50
CA ALA A 299 -19.69 -20.76 -13.63
C ALA A 299 -20.20 -19.34 -13.30
N GLU A 300 -21.41 -18.98 -13.75
CA GLU A 300 -22.07 -17.72 -13.40
C GLU A 300 -22.32 -17.60 -11.89
N ALA A 301 -22.84 -18.67 -11.26
CA ALA A 301 -23.02 -18.70 -9.81
C ALA A 301 -21.69 -18.50 -9.06
N THR A 302 -20.60 -19.16 -9.48
CA THR A 302 -19.27 -18.94 -8.88
C THR A 302 -18.71 -17.55 -9.13
N THR A 303 -19.06 -16.93 -10.26
CA THR A 303 -18.63 -15.56 -10.57
C THR A 303 -19.34 -14.56 -9.66
N ASN A 304 -20.63 -14.76 -9.39
CA ASN A 304 -21.40 -13.93 -8.48
C ASN A 304 -20.89 -14.07 -7.04
N THR A 305 -20.62 -15.29 -6.55
CA THR A 305 -20.05 -15.47 -5.20
C THR A 305 -18.65 -14.86 -5.07
N LEU A 306 -17.83 -14.91 -6.13
CA LEU A 306 -16.53 -14.24 -6.16
C LEU A 306 -16.69 -12.70 -6.16
N HIS A 307 -17.70 -12.18 -6.86
CA HIS A 307 -18.01 -10.75 -6.86
C HIS A 307 -18.43 -10.26 -5.46
N ASP A 308 -19.30 -11.00 -4.78
CA ASP A 308 -19.72 -10.69 -3.41
C ASP A 308 -18.54 -10.75 -2.42
N ALA A 309 -17.69 -11.78 -2.54
CA ALA A 309 -16.47 -11.91 -1.72
C ALA A 309 -15.50 -10.75 -1.96
N LYS A 310 -15.36 -10.30 -3.22
CA LYS A 310 -14.55 -9.14 -3.57
C LYS A 310 -15.11 -7.87 -2.92
N HIS A 311 -16.43 -7.63 -3.01
CA HIS A 311 -17.07 -6.47 -2.38
C HIS A 311 -16.87 -6.46 -0.86
N GLN A 312 -17.00 -7.61 -0.19
CA GLN A 312 -16.74 -7.73 1.26
C GLN A 312 -15.28 -7.43 1.62
N LEU A 313 -14.32 -7.80 0.77
CA LEU A 313 -12.91 -7.49 1.00
C LEU A 313 -12.62 -6.00 0.77
N GLU A 314 -13.26 -5.37 -0.22
CA GLU A 314 -13.15 -3.93 -0.46
C GLU A 314 -13.73 -3.12 0.71
N GLU A 315 -14.86 -3.54 1.28
CA GLU A 315 -15.44 -2.93 2.48
C GLU A 315 -14.51 -3.09 3.70
N LYS A 316 -13.94 -4.28 3.91
CA LYS A 316 -12.95 -4.51 4.98
C LYS A 316 -11.69 -3.66 4.80
N LEU A 317 -11.23 -3.48 3.56
CA LEU A 317 -10.08 -2.64 3.25
C LEU A 317 -10.39 -1.17 3.56
N ALA A 318 -11.57 -0.68 3.18
CA ALA A 318 -12.00 0.68 3.50
C ALA A 318 -12.07 0.94 5.01
N MET A 319 -12.58 -0.01 5.80
CA MET A 319 -12.54 0.10 7.27
C MET A 319 -11.10 0.13 7.82
N LYS A 320 -10.18 -0.65 7.25
CA LYS A 320 -8.77 -0.65 7.66
C LYS A 320 -8.06 0.65 7.30
N ASP A 321 -8.38 1.24 6.15
CA ASP A 321 -7.85 2.55 5.77
C ASP A 321 -8.35 3.65 6.70
N GLN A 322 -9.61 3.56 7.16
CA GLN A 322 -10.14 4.45 8.21
C GLN A 322 -9.38 4.27 9.54
N ASP A 323 -9.18 3.03 10.01
CA ASP A 323 -8.40 2.75 11.23
C ASP A 323 -6.99 3.36 11.15
N VAL A 324 -6.34 3.26 9.98
CA VAL A 324 -5.00 3.82 9.73
C VAL A 324 -5.03 5.35 9.77
N ALA A 325 -6.07 5.98 9.21
CA ALA A 325 -6.24 7.43 9.27
C ALA A 325 -6.45 7.93 10.72
N GLU A 326 -7.23 7.21 11.52
CA GLU A 326 -7.43 7.51 12.95
C GLU A 326 -6.13 7.38 13.74
N LEU A 327 -5.38 6.28 13.55
CA LEU A 327 -4.07 6.08 14.17
C LEU A 327 -3.05 7.15 13.76
N HIS A 328 -3.09 7.61 12.51
CA HIS A 328 -2.26 8.72 12.05
C HIS A 328 -2.63 10.02 12.77
N GLY A 329 -3.92 10.30 12.96
CA GLY A 329 -4.39 11.43 13.74
C GLY A 329 -3.87 11.42 15.18
N VAL A 330 -4.00 10.27 15.87
CA VAL A 330 -3.47 10.09 17.23
C VAL A 330 -1.96 10.27 17.28
N LYS A 331 -1.23 9.78 16.28
CA LYS A 331 0.23 9.97 16.18
C LYS A 331 0.59 11.45 16.05
N CYS A 332 -0.08 12.21 15.18
CA CYS A 332 0.14 13.65 15.03
C CYS A 332 -0.09 14.39 16.35
N GLU A 333 -1.17 14.07 17.07
CA GLU A 333 -1.45 14.68 18.39
C GLU A 333 -0.34 14.36 19.41
N ALA A 334 0.19 13.13 19.41
CA ALA A 334 1.29 12.72 20.26
C ALA A 334 2.60 13.47 19.90
N ASP A 335 2.90 13.60 18.62
CA ASP A 335 4.07 14.35 18.13
C ASP A 335 4.00 15.84 18.53
N ASP A 336 2.82 16.46 18.46
CA ASP A 336 2.58 17.83 18.92
C ASP A 336 2.78 17.99 20.43
N LYS A 337 2.27 17.04 21.23
CA LYS A 337 2.50 17.01 22.69
C LYS A 337 3.99 16.84 23.02
N ILE A 338 4.70 15.97 22.31
CA ILE A 338 6.15 15.80 22.47
C ILE A 338 6.89 17.10 22.12
N ALA A 339 6.49 17.78 21.05
CA ALA A 339 7.08 19.06 20.66
C ALA A 339 6.83 20.16 21.71
N LEU A 340 5.64 20.20 22.32
CA LEU A 340 5.31 21.11 23.41
C LEU A 340 6.17 20.83 24.65
N LEU A 341 6.23 19.57 25.11
CA LEU A 341 7.04 19.18 26.26
C LEU A 341 8.54 19.47 26.07
N LYS A 342 9.06 19.32 24.84
CA LYS A 342 10.45 19.71 24.53
C LYS A 342 10.69 21.21 24.68
N ARG A 343 9.72 22.06 24.30
CA ARG A 343 9.80 23.51 24.49
C ARG A 343 9.74 23.89 25.97
N GLU A 344 8.86 23.26 26.74
CA GLU A 344 8.76 23.47 28.20
C GLU A 344 10.03 23.04 28.92
N LEU A 345 10.61 21.89 28.55
CA LEU A 345 11.88 21.41 29.08
C LEU A 345 13.02 22.39 28.78
N SER A 346 13.10 22.89 27.54
CA SER A 346 14.12 23.87 27.13
C SER A 346 13.98 25.18 27.92
N THR A 347 12.74 25.63 28.15
CA THR A 347 12.44 26.82 28.96
C THR A 347 12.84 26.62 30.42
N SER A 348 12.57 25.45 30.99
CA SER A 348 12.96 25.10 32.36
C SER A 348 14.49 25.01 32.51
N LEU A 349 15.19 24.48 31.51
CA LEU A 349 16.66 24.44 31.50
C LEU A 349 17.28 25.83 31.47
N LEU A 350 16.72 26.76 30.69
CA LEU A 350 17.16 28.17 30.69
C LEU A 350 16.97 28.80 32.07
N ARG A 351 15.80 28.62 32.69
CA ARG A 351 15.54 29.10 34.06
C ARG A 351 16.55 28.56 35.08
N ILE A 352 16.83 27.26 35.04
CA ILE A 352 17.84 26.64 35.93
C ILE A 352 19.23 27.24 35.68
N SER A 353 19.59 27.54 34.43
CA SER A 353 20.86 28.20 34.10
C SER A 353 20.94 29.61 34.68
N ASP A 354 19.87 30.40 34.56
CA ASP A 354 19.78 31.75 35.12
C ASP A 354 19.84 31.72 36.66
N GLU A 355 19.11 30.79 37.28
CA GLU A 355 19.17 30.55 38.73
C GLU A 355 20.57 30.12 39.19
N LYS A 356 21.29 29.34 38.39
CA LYS A 356 22.67 28.96 38.68
C LYS A 356 23.61 30.16 38.58
N SER A 357 23.43 31.04 37.60
CA SER A 357 24.21 32.27 37.45
C SER A 357 23.99 33.19 38.65
N THR A 358 22.73 33.48 38.98
CA THR A 358 22.37 34.31 40.14
C THR A 358 22.85 33.70 41.46
N SER A 359 22.75 32.38 41.62
CA SER A 359 23.32 31.67 42.78
C SER A 359 24.84 31.83 42.87
N SER A 360 25.55 31.80 41.73
CA SER A 360 27.00 32.01 41.69
C SER A 360 27.40 33.45 42.05
N GLU A 361 26.64 34.45 41.57
CA GLU A 361 26.82 35.86 41.91
C GLU A 361 26.57 36.10 43.40
N LEU A 362 25.50 35.52 43.96
CA LEU A 362 25.20 35.60 45.39
C LEU A 362 26.29 34.95 46.24
N ARG A 363 26.83 33.79 45.83
CA ARG A 363 27.98 33.16 46.51
C ARG A 363 29.20 34.05 46.45
N GLN A 364 29.49 34.67 45.31
CA GLN A 364 30.61 35.60 45.17
C GLN A 364 30.43 36.83 46.07
N ALA A 365 29.25 37.45 46.07
CA ALA A 365 28.92 38.56 46.96
C ALA A 365 29.06 38.15 48.44
N LEU A 366 28.59 36.96 48.83
CA LEU A 366 28.74 36.44 50.19
C LEU A 366 30.21 36.24 50.55
N THR A 367 31.05 35.70 49.65
CA THR A 367 32.49 35.59 49.91
C THR A 367 33.16 36.96 50.07
N GLN A 368 32.76 37.96 49.26
CA GLN A 368 33.28 39.33 49.36
C GLN A 368 32.85 40.03 50.65
N THR A 369 31.60 39.84 51.11
CA THR A 369 31.17 40.40 52.40
C THR A 369 31.84 39.68 53.56
N THR A 370 32.03 38.37 53.46
CA THR A 370 32.78 37.58 54.46
C THR A 370 34.23 38.06 54.57
N THR A 371 34.93 38.28 53.45
CA THR A 371 36.31 38.81 53.49
C THR A 371 36.37 40.22 54.06
N LYS A 372 35.44 41.11 53.68
CA LYS A 372 35.32 42.45 54.29
C LYS A 372 35.10 42.39 55.79
N LEU A 373 34.26 41.46 56.26
CA LEU A 373 34.00 41.27 57.69
C LEU A 373 35.27 40.79 58.43
N VAL A 374 36.01 39.84 57.86
CA VAL A 374 37.29 39.37 58.42
C VAL A 374 38.30 40.52 58.50
N ILE A 375 38.42 41.35 57.45
CA ILE A 375 39.30 42.54 57.47
C ILE A 375 38.86 43.53 58.56
N ALA A 376 37.56 43.82 58.66
CA ALA A 376 37.03 44.73 59.68
C ALA A 376 37.25 44.18 61.11
N GLN A 377 37.11 42.86 61.30
CA GLN A 377 37.37 42.20 62.57
C GLN A 377 38.85 42.26 62.95
N GLU A 378 39.76 42.14 61.97
CA GLU A 378 41.19 42.29 62.21
C GLU A 378 41.55 43.74 62.54
N GLN A 379 40.98 44.73 61.83
CA GLN A 379 41.11 46.15 62.18
C GLN A 379 40.58 46.47 63.57
N LEU A 380 39.50 45.81 64.00
CA LEU A 380 38.98 45.95 65.36
C LEU A 380 39.96 45.38 66.40
N ARG A 381 40.62 44.26 66.11
CA ARG A 381 41.66 43.71 66.99
C ARG A 381 42.89 44.61 67.08
N THR A 382 43.36 45.16 65.96
CA THR A 382 44.51 46.07 65.96
C THR A 382 44.19 47.34 66.76
N THR A 383 43.02 47.94 66.55
CA THR A 383 42.58 49.10 67.34
C THR A 383 42.36 48.77 68.82
N GLN A 384 41.83 47.60 69.16
CA GLN A 384 41.78 47.15 70.57
C GLN A 384 43.17 47.00 71.18
N HIS A 385 44.15 46.51 70.42
CA HIS A 385 45.53 46.40 70.87
C HIS A 385 46.15 47.80 71.08
N GLU A 386 45.97 48.72 70.13
CA GLU A 386 46.41 50.12 70.24
C GLU A 386 45.77 50.82 71.45
N ILE A 387 44.46 50.66 71.68
CA ILE A 387 43.78 51.20 72.86
C ILE A 387 44.39 50.61 74.14
N SER A 388 44.71 49.31 74.15
CA SER A 388 45.33 48.67 75.30
C SER A 388 46.74 49.23 75.57
N GLN A 389 47.53 49.46 74.51
CA GLN A 389 48.86 50.10 74.61
C GLN A 389 48.77 51.56 75.08
N LEU A 390 47.82 52.33 74.54
CA LEU A 390 47.57 53.71 74.97
C LEU A 390 47.10 53.77 76.42
N LYS A 391 46.28 52.80 76.85
CA LYS A 391 45.86 52.68 78.24
C LYS A 391 47.04 52.41 79.16
N THR A 392 47.94 51.48 78.81
CA THR A 392 49.15 51.22 79.60
C THR A 392 50.08 52.44 79.63
N ALA A 393 50.27 53.13 78.50
CA ALA A 393 51.07 54.35 78.45
C ALA A 393 50.46 55.47 79.30
N LEU A 394 49.12 55.61 79.30
CA LEU A 394 48.41 56.57 80.15
C LEU A 394 48.54 56.21 81.64
N GLU A 395 48.48 54.92 81.98
CA GLU A 395 48.72 54.44 83.35
C GLU A 395 50.16 54.69 83.80
N GLU A 396 51.14 54.51 82.91
CA GLU A 396 52.55 54.87 83.14
C GLU A 396 52.73 56.38 83.36
N GLU A 397 52.19 57.23 82.48
CA GLU A 397 52.20 58.68 82.65
C GLU A 397 51.49 59.11 83.93
N HIS A 398 50.37 58.46 84.29
CA HIS A 398 49.67 58.75 85.53
C HIS A 398 50.53 58.36 86.75
N MET A 399 51.23 57.23 86.70
CA MET A 399 52.19 56.83 87.75
C MET A 399 53.37 57.80 87.83
N GLU A 400 53.87 58.28 86.70
CA GLU A 400 54.91 59.31 86.63
C GLU A 400 54.41 60.66 87.17
N LEU A 401 53.17 61.05 86.88
CA LEU A 401 52.50 62.22 87.47
C LEU A 401 52.29 62.08 88.98
N VAL A 402 51.90 60.90 89.46
CA VAL A 402 51.74 60.64 90.90
C VAL A 402 53.10 60.68 91.62
N THR A 403 54.15 60.13 91.01
CA THR A 403 55.50 60.16 91.58
C THR A 403 56.11 61.56 91.55
N THR A 404 55.97 62.31 90.45
CA THR A 404 56.40 63.72 90.35
C THR A 404 55.59 64.62 91.26
N ARG A 405 54.28 64.42 91.39
CA ARG A 405 53.45 65.10 92.39
C ARG A 405 53.92 64.78 93.80
N GLY A 406 54.18 63.51 94.11
CA GLY A 406 54.74 63.09 95.39
C GLY A 406 56.10 63.71 95.69
N GLN A 407 56.98 63.81 94.70
CA GLN A 407 58.25 64.53 94.79
C GLN A 407 58.04 66.03 95.01
N SER A 408 57.10 66.67 94.31
CA SER A 408 56.81 68.10 94.50
C SER A 408 56.18 68.40 95.85
N GLU A 409 55.32 67.50 96.36
CA GLU A 409 54.72 67.61 97.69
C GLU A 409 55.77 67.38 98.78
N GLU A 410 56.75 66.51 98.54
CA GLU A 410 57.90 66.30 99.41
C GLU A 410 58.85 67.49 99.41
N ASP A 411 59.15 68.07 98.24
CA ASP A 411 59.90 69.31 98.09
C ASP A 411 59.19 70.48 98.77
N PHE A 412 57.86 70.53 98.67
CA PHE A 412 57.03 71.51 99.38
C PHE A 412 57.05 71.30 100.89
N ARG A 413 56.98 70.05 101.39
CA ARG A 413 57.16 69.73 102.82
C ARG A 413 58.56 70.13 103.31
N ASN A 414 59.59 69.85 102.53
CA ASN A 414 60.97 70.25 102.83
C ASN A 414 61.14 71.78 102.83
N ALA A 415 60.44 72.49 101.94
CA ALA A 415 60.39 73.94 101.90
C ALA A 415 59.69 74.51 103.15
N ILE A 416 58.51 73.99 103.52
CA ILE A 416 57.80 74.35 104.76
C ILE A 416 58.67 74.06 105.98
N GLN A 417 59.42 72.96 106.00
CA GLN A 417 60.28 72.61 107.13
C GLN A 417 61.51 73.52 107.21
N LYS A 418 62.06 73.96 106.08
CA LYS A 418 63.07 75.04 106.03
C LYS A 418 62.49 76.37 106.51
N GLU A 419 61.28 76.69 106.13
CA GLU A 419 60.58 77.92 106.54
C GLU A 419 60.29 77.89 108.05
N LYS A 420 59.85 76.76 108.60
CA LYS A 420 59.70 76.55 110.04
C LYS A 420 61.03 76.72 110.79
N LYS A 421 62.13 76.16 110.28
CA LYS A 421 63.48 76.38 110.84
C LYS A 421 63.90 77.85 110.78
N LEU A 422 63.50 78.59 109.76
CA LEU A 422 63.73 80.03 109.67
C LEU A 422 62.88 80.81 110.67
N VAL A 423 61.61 80.44 110.86
CA VAL A 423 60.71 81.03 111.86
C VAL A 423 61.21 80.75 113.28
N ASP A 424 61.65 79.52 113.57
CA ASP A 424 62.26 79.17 114.87
C ASP A 424 63.56 79.98 115.10
N ARG A 425 64.36 80.18 114.05
CA ARG A 425 65.57 81.01 114.11
C ARG A 425 65.26 82.50 114.30
N ILE A 426 64.18 83.01 113.69
CA ILE A 426 63.66 84.36 113.94
C ILE A 426 63.17 84.46 115.39
N GLY A 427 62.51 83.44 115.94
CA GLY A 427 62.12 83.38 117.35
C GLY A 427 63.31 83.48 118.31
N VAL A 428 64.40 82.77 118.03
CA VAL A 428 65.67 82.86 118.80
C VAL A 428 66.31 84.25 118.65
N LEU A 429 66.29 84.83 117.45
CA LEU A 429 66.83 86.18 117.22
C LEU A 429 65.97 87.28 117.87
N MET A 430 64.64 87.10 117.96
CA MET A 430 63.76 88.01 118.68
C MET A 430 64.01 87.95 120.19
N GLN A 431 64.23 86.77 120.77
CA GLN A 431 64.65 86.63 122.17
C GLN A 431 66.03 87.25 122.44
N GLN A 432 66.96 87.16 121.48
CA GLN A 432 68.27 87.83 121.58
C GLN A 432 68.17 89.35 121.41
N ALA A 433 67.21 89.85 120.62
CA ALA A 433 66.93 91.29 120.48
C ALA A 433 66.25 91.87 121.73
N GLU A 434 65.43 91.08 122.43
CA GLU A 434 64.82 91.48 123.72
C GLU A 434 65.88 91.65 124.82
N LEU A 435 66.91 90.79 124.84
CA LEU A 435 68.05 90.88 125.77
C LEU A 435 69.02 92.04 125.44
N ALA A 436 69.03 92.54 124.20
CA ALA A 436 69.85 93.69 123.79
C ALA A 436 69.18 95.05 124.10
N ARG A 437 67.90 95.08 124.54
CA ARG A 437 67.17 96.32 124.86
C ARG A 437 67.42 96.88 126.25
N THR A 438 68.15 96.18 127.12
CA THR A 438 68.41 96.59 128.52
C THR A 438 69.85 97.06 128.78
N HIS A 439 70.65 97.35 127.74
CA HIS A 439 72.04 97.85 127.89
C HIS A 439 72.26 99.26 127.27
N PRO A 440 73.05 100.16 127.90
CA PRO A 440 72.86 101.62 127.75
C PRO A 440 73.58 102.33 126.57
N PHE A 441 73.94 101.64 125.48
CA PHE A 441 74.69 102.27 124.36
C PHE A 441 74.28 101.71 122.98
N SER A 442 73.07 102.03 122.48
CA SER A 442 72.62 101.61 121.13
C SER A 442 72.13 102.74 120.22
N THR A 443 72.30 104.00 120.61
CA THR A 443 71.99 105.20 119.80
C THR A 443 72.90 105.41 118.58
N LEU A 444 73.63 104.38 118.11
CA LEU A 444 74.63 104.50 117.04
C LEU A 444 74.58 103.43 115.93
N SER A 445 73.73 102.40 116.02
CA SER A 445 73.71 101.28 115.06
C SER A 445 72.56 101.33 114.03
N VAL A 446 71.70 102.35 114.09
CA VAL A 446 70.58 102.56 113.14
C VAL A 446 71.04 103.20 111.81
N HIS A 447 72.28 103.69 111.70
CA HIS A 447 72.77 104.35 110.47
C HIS A 447 73.66 103.48 109.55
N LEU A 448 74.03 102.26 109.96
CA LEU A 448 74.88 101.35 109.15
C LEU A 448 74.09 100.28 108.37
N TYR A 449 72.81 100.05 108.69
CA TYR A 449 71.97 99.06 107.99
C TYR A 449 71.39 99.54 106.65
N GLN A 450 71.48 100.82 106.33
CA GLN A 450 71.02 101.37 105.04
C GLN A 450 72.05 101.30 103.90
N ILE A 451 73.30 100.87 104.16
CA ILE A 451 74.38 100.89 103.16
C ILE A 451 74.73 99.48 102.61
N VAL A 452 74.33 98.38 103.27
CA VAL A 452 74.87 97.03 102.94
C VAL A 452 73.95 96.11 102.14
N LEU A 453 72.62 96.29 102.09
CA LEU A 453 71.73 95.36 101.34
C LEU A 453 70.89 96.01 100.24
N GLY A 454 71.49 96.97 99.53
CA GLY A 454 71.00 97.57 98.29
C GLY A 454 71.61 97.00 96.99
N LYS A 455 72.19 95.79 96.99
CA LYS A 455 72.87 95.22 95.79
C LYS A 455 72.53 93.75 95.54
N ALA A 456 71.35 93.48 94.96
CA ALA A 456 71.04 92.28 94.18
C ALA A 456 69.75 92.49 93.37
N LYS A 457 69.79 93.49 92.48
CA LYS A 457 68.79 93.76 91.45
C LYS A 457 69.58 93.95 90.16
N SER A 458 69.25 93.19 89.11
CA SER A 458 69.81 93.25 87.73
C SER A 458 70.94 92.27 87.37
N MET A 459 70.57 91.15 86.74
CA MET A 459 71.14 90.58 85.48
C MET A 459 70.24 89.37 85.10
N MET A 460 69.36 89.47 84.10
CA MET A 460 69.61 89.23 82.65
C MET A 460 69.81 87.73 82.33
N PHE A 461 69.25 87.05 81.30
CA PHE A 461 68.37 87.36 80.15
C PHE A 461 68.27 86.04 79.29
N TRP A 462 67.34 85.97 78.29
CA TRP A 462 67.15 84.94 77.21
C TRP A 462 66.38 83.65 77.60
N SER A 463 65.32 83.16 76.92
CA SER A 463 64.78 83.39 75.56
C SER A 463 63.28 83.03 75.47
N SER A 464 62.50 83.83 74.73
CA SER A 464 61.37 83.36 73.89
C SER A 464 61.90 82.76 72.58
N PRO A 465 61.12 81.93 71.86
CA PRO A 465 60.26 82.48 70.77
C PRO A 465 58.84 81.88 70.82
N ASP A 466 57.75 82.62 70.55
CA ASP A 466 57.25 83.17 69.27
C ASP A 466 56.83 82.13 68.21
N PHE A 467 55.76 82.49 67.47
CA PHE A 467 55.07 81.87 66.30
C PHE A 467 53.91 80.87 66.60
N SER A 468 52.68 80.95 66.05
CA SER A 468 52.02 81.91 65.17
C SER A 468 50.50 81.65 65.09
N ARG A 469 49.74 82.73 64.93
CA ARG A 469 48.35 82.78 64.42
C ARG A 469 48.36 82.80 62.88
N GLY A 470 47.31 82.25 62.26
CA GLY A 470 46.94 82.43 60.84
C GLY A 470 46.77 81.08 60.12
N SER A 471 45.87 80.83 59.16
CA SER A 471 44.86 81.61 58.45
C SER A 471 44.08 80.57 57.60
N THR A 472 42.78 80.73 57.37
CA THR A 472 42.15 80.31 56.08
C THR A 472 42.62 81.31 55.00
N PRO A 473 42.75 81.00 53.67
CA PRO A 473 41.63 80.55 52.82
C PRO A 473 41.98 79.75 51.51
N SER A 474 40.93 79.28 50.81
CA SER A 474 40.66 79.19 49.35
C SER A 474 41.72 78.86 48.26
N SER A 475 41.22 78.20 47.20
CA SER A 475 41.59 78.30 45.74
C SER A 475 42.33 77.08 45.16
N VAL A 476 41.68 76.20 44.36
CA VAL A 476 41.49 76.22 42.88
C VAL A 476 42.79 75.99 42.07
N ASN A 477 42.83 74.85 41.36
CA ASN A 477 43.23 74.66 39.94
C ASN A 477 43.14 73.15 39.62
N ASP A 478 42.37 72.66 38.65
CA ASP A 478 42.30 72.87 37.19
C ASP A 478 43.05 71.78 36.40
N GLY A 479 42.34 71.27 35.38
CA GLY A 479 42.72 70.14 34.51
C GLY A 479 41.47 69.42 33.98
N THR A 480 40.47 70.12 33.43
CA THR A 480 40.22 70.31 31.99
C THR A 480 40.29 69.06 31.10
N GLY A 481 39.15 68.75 30.47
CA GLY A 481 38.96 67.75 29.43
C GLY A 481 37.53 67.80 28.87
N ASN A 482 37.30 68.76 27.97
CA ASN A 482 36.05 69.09 27.28
C ASN A 482 35.43 67.94 26.45
N GLY A 483 34.10 67.97 26.30
CA GLY A 483 33.35 67.24 25.26
C GLY A 483 31.82 67.18 25.44
N THR A 484 31.13 68.30 25.23
CA THR A 484 29.67 68.46 24.97
C THR A 484 29.26 67.94 23.56
N PRO A 485 27.97 68.00 23.11
CA PRO A 485 26.64 67.95 23.77
C PRO A 485 25.62 67.04 23.00
N GLU A 486 24.32 67.17 23.34
CA GLU A 486 23.12 66.71 22.60
C GLU A 486 22.75 65.21 22.77
N SER A 487 21.52 64.78 23.02
CA SER A 487 20.20 65.37 22.78
C SER A 487 19.12 64.69 23.66
N LEU A 488 18.17 65.51 24.15
CA LEU A 488 16.71 65.33 24.12
C LEU A 488 16.06 63.97 24.44
N GLY A 489 15.08 64.02 25.35
CA GLY A 489 14.00 63.03 25.53
C GLY A 489 13.61 62.89 27.01
N MET A 490 13.04 63.93 27.62
CA MET A 490 11.60 64.07 27.88
C MET A 490 10.91 62.91 28.62
N ASP A 491 10.20 63.34 29.67
CA ASP A 491 9.11 62.69 30.40
C ASP A 491 9.46 61.50 31.32
N GLY A 492 9.02 61.46 32.57
CA GLY A 492 8.12 62.33 33.30
C GLY A 492 7.97 61.79 34.73
N ARG A 493 7.94 62.72 35.68
CA ARG A 493 7.66 62.48 37.09
C ARG A 493 6.28 61.79 37.23
N ARG A 494 6.14 60.84 38.17
CA ARG A 494 5.35 61.04 39.41
C ARG A 494 5.17 59.75 40.23
N LEU A 495 5.43 59.93 41.53
CA LEU A 495 4.67 59.48 42.70
C LEU A 495 4.59 57.99 43.07
N VAL A 496 5.29 57.72 44.18
CA VAL A 496 4.81 56.98 45.35
C VAL A 496 3.31 57.23 45.62
N ALA A 497 2.48 56.18 45.53
CA ALA A 497 1.41 55.80 46.47
C ALA A 497 0.42 54.79 45.84
N ARG A 498 -0.04 53.83 46.68
CA ARG A 498 -1.07 52.78 46.49
C ARG A 498 -0.64 51.49 45.77
N ALA A 499 -0.61 50.38 46.51
CA ALA A 499 -1.73 49.43 46.52
C ALA A 499 -1.43 48.23 47.44
N ILE A 500 -2.10 48.20 48.59
CA ILE A 500 -2.58 46.95 49.20
C ILE A 500 -3.87 46.62 48.46
N GLY A 501 -3.99 45.41 47.94
CA GLY A 501 -5.21 44.87 47.35
C GLY A 501 -5.00 44.36 45.94
N ASP A 502 -4.57 43.09 45.82
CA ASP A 502 -4.88 42.20 44.69
C ASP A 502 -4.49 40.73 45.02
N ILE A 503 -4.91 40.25 46.19
CA ILE A 503 -5.04 38.82 46.49
C ILE A 503 -6.54 38.53 46.67
N ALA A 504 -7.32 38.70 45.60
CA ALA A 504 -8.74 38.31 45.56
C ALA A 504 -9.28 38.33 44.12
N LYS A 505 -8.59 37.69 43.16
CA LYS A 505 -9.19 37.49 41.82
C LYS A 505 -8.63 36.34 40.99
N TRP A 506 -8.28 35.22 41.64
CA TRP A 506 -8.01 33.95 40.96
C TRP A 506 -8.79 32.74 41.52
N ALA A 507 -9.75 32.98 42.42
CA ALA A 507 -10.78 32.01 42.77
C ALA A 507 -11.95 32.11 41.76
N GLY A 508 -11.66 31.78 40.50
CA GLY A 508 -12.67 31.54 39.48
C GLY A 508 -13.25 30.15 39.65
N LEU A 509 -14.26 30.03 40.51
CA LEU A 509 -15.18 28.90 40.57
C LEU A 509 -15.83 28.70 39.20
N GLY A 510 -15.43 27.64 38.50
CA GLY A 510 -16.12 27.07 37.35
C GLY A 510 -16.70 25.72 37.73
N ALA A 511 -18.02 25.70 37.93
CA ALA A 511 -18.95 24.59 38.07
C ALA A 511 -18.38 23.16 37.93
N GLY A 512 -18.38 22.43 39.05
CA GLY A 512 -18.38 20.97 39.06
C GLY A 512 -19.83 20.46 39.08
N GLU A 513 -20.10 19.48 38.21
CA GLU A 513 -21.09 18.43 38.44
C GLU A 513 -20.57 17.10 37.88
N PRO A 514 -21.06 15.96 38.40
CA PRO A 514 -20.21 14.81 38.67
C PRO A 514 -20.37 13.68 37.65
N ARG A 515 -19.32 12.88 37.45
CA ARG A 515 -19.45 11.50 36.99
C ARG A 515 -18.54 10.58 37.79
N SER A 516 -19.12 10.04 38.86
CA SER A 516 -18.68 8.80 39.51
C SER A 516 -19.20 7.60 38.73
N GLU A 517 -18.27 6.70 38.41
CA GLU A 517 -18.38 5.24 38.51
C GLU A 517 -19.65 4.51 38.02
N ALA A 518 -19.48 3.65 37.01
CA ALA A 518 -19.82 2.24 37.16
C ALA A 518 -19.15 1.40 36.05
N VAL A 519 -18.20 0.58 36.52
CA VAL A 519 -17.64 -0.58 35.83
C VAL A 519 -18.74 -1.63 35.67
N GLN A 520 -19.01 -2.09 34.44
CA GLN A 520 -19.69 -3.36 34.22
C GLN A 520 -19.17 -4.05 32.95
N ALA A 521 -18.44 -5.13 33.20
CA ALA A 521 -18.41 -6.39 32.45
C ALA A 521 -18.48 -6.37 30.93
N LEU A 522 -17.37 -6.73 30.26
CA LEU A 522 -17.41 -7.52 29.02
C LEU A 522 -16.20 -8.46 28.95
N ILE A 523 -16.47 -9.72 29.29
CA ILE A 523 -15.67 -10.91 28.98
C ILE A 523 -15.80 -11.19 27.48
N PRO A 524 -14.73 -11.41 26.71
CA PRO A 524 -14.82 -12.21 25.50
C PRO A 524 -14.46 -13.68 25.80
N PRO A 525 -15.36 -14.64 25.50
CA PRO A 525 -15.09 -16.06 25.60
C PRO A 525 -14.36 -16.57 24.35
N GLY A 526 -13.63 -17.67 24.50
CA GLY A 526 -13.50 -18.67 23.44
C GLY A 526 -12.21 -18.66 22.64
N VAL A 527 -11.16 -19.26 23.21
CA VAL A 527 -10.15 -19.97 22.42
C VAL A 527 -10.63 -21.42 22.27
N PRO A 528 -10.88 -21.95 21.07
CA PRO A 528 -11.00 -23.38 20.87
C PRO A 528 -9.60 -23.97 20.68
N SER A 529 -9.13 -24.65 21.71
CA SER A 529 -8.14 -25.71 21.60
C SER A 529 -8.79 -26.94 20.97
N HIS A 530 -8.33 -27.36 19.80
CA HIS A 530 -8.48 -28.75 19.38
C HIS A 530 -7.15 -29.28 18.85
N ILE A 531 -6.50 -30.05 19.72
CA ILE A 531 -5.67 -31.18 19.37
C ILE A 531 -6.60 -32.39 19.34
N SER A 532 -6.71 -33.03 18.18
CA SER A 532 -6.89 -34.47 17.99
C SER A 532 -6.44 -34.78 16.57
#